data_AF-A0A093ZT49-F1
#
_entry.id   AF-A0A093ZT49-F1
#
_cell.length_a   1.000
_cell.length_b   1.000
_cell.length_c   1.000
_cell.angle_alpha   90.00
_cell.angle_beta   90.00
_cell.angle_gamma   90.00
#
_symmetry.space_group_name_H-M   'P 1'
#
loop_
_entity.id
_entity.type
_entity.pdbx_description
1 polymer ?
#
loop_
_entity_poly.entity_id
_entity_poly.type
_entity_poly.pdbx_seq_one_letter_code
_entity_poly.pdbx_strand_id
1 'polypeptide(L)'
;MQISFLKDLATPRDPTSPFSFLNYLFSKGRLQKFINLGTFLPARREYEDYMRWCASHFSRAVRYGTEITRVDAIHNDVTGKVDRFTVHWVDVATGATGSATARNVVVATGGSPAVPTLFAPFVTGPDARFLHSSQYATSIGRLSETLSLSPSPLSSSTAAATAAPHLVVIGGGQSAAEIYVDLSTRFPHSRVTLLVKDTSLRPSDDSPFVNEIFDPDRVTPTYQLSGAARAAKREKDKGTNYGVVRRWMSRVRRGGGVGLGMGGLWLV
;
A
#
# COMPACT_ATOMS: atom_id res chain seq x y z
N MET A 1 -4.57 0.76 -8.88
CA MET A 1 -4.49 1.99 -8.04
C MET A 1 -5.88 2.28 -7.48
N GLN A 2 -5.96 3.02 -6.37
CA GLN A 2 -7.23 3.52 -5.81
C GLN A 2 -7.50 4.99 -6.15
N ILE A 3 -6.59 5.62 -6.90
CA ILE A 3 -6.64 7.02 -7.28
C ILE A 3 -6.39 7.13 -8.79
N SER A 4 -7.02 8.13 -9.43
CA SER A 4 -6.82 8.42 -10.86
C SER A 4 -5.35 8.66 -11.17
N PHE A 5 -4.87 8.19 -12.32
CA PHE A 5 -3.52 8.50 -12.80
C PHE A 5 -3.29 10.00 -13.01
N LEU A 6 -4.35 10.81 -13.12
CA LEU A 6 -4.23 12.27 -13.21
C LEU A 6 -3.82 12.92 -11.88
N LYS A 7 -3.97 12.21 -10.75
CA LYS A 7 -3.41 12.61 -9.46
C LYS A 7 -2.00 12.02 -9.29
N ASP A 8 -1.19 12.10 -10.36
CA ASP A 8 0.22 11.69 -10.34
C ASP A 8 1.11 12.70 -9.56
N LEU A 9 2.43 12.61 -9.73
CA LEU A 9 3.40 13.41 -8.99
C LEU A 9 3.49 14.86 -9.48
N ALA A 10 2.90 15.21 -10.62
CA ALA A 10 3.11 16.50 -11.27
C ALA A 10 1.87 17.11 -11.91
N THR A 11 1.00 16.32 -12.56
CA THR A 11 -0.12 16.78 -13.38
C THR A 11 -1.03 17.77 -12.67
N PRO A 12 -1.44 17.58 -11.39
CA PRO A 12 -2.27 18.56 -10.69
C PRO A 12 -1.58 19.92 -10.44
N ARG A 13 -0.24 19.95 -10.44
CA ARG A 13 0.56 21.17 -10.28
C ARG A 13 0.87 21.82 -11.62
N ASP A 14 1.27 21.01 -12.59
CA ASP A 14 1.65 21.42 -13.95
C ASP A 14 1.48 20.24 -14.93
N PRO A 15 0.45 20.26 -15.78
CA PRO A 15 0.19 19.17 -16.73
C PRO A 15 1.23 19.05 -17.85
N THR A 16 2.08 20.06 -18.03
CA THR A 16 3.17 20.04 -19.03
C THR A 16 4.47 19.42 -18.49
N SER A 17 4.50 19.08 -17.19
CA SER A 17 5.67 18.50 -16.55
C SER A 17 6.15 17.23 -17.27
N PRO A 18 7.46 17.07 -17.48
CA PRO A 18 8.03 15.84 -18.03
C PRO A 18 7.82 14.65 -17.10
N PHE A 19 7.48 14.86 -15.83
CA PHE A 19 7.23 13.81 -14.85
C PHE A 19 5.75 13.42 -14.73
N SER A 20 4.89 13.77 -15.68
CA SER A 20 3.51 13.26 -15.70
C SER A 20 3.45 11.77 -16.06
N PHE A 21 2.42 11.07 -15.59
CA PHE A 21 2.18 9.66 -15.91
C PHE A 21 1.97 9.43 -17.41
N LEU A 22 1.33 10.39 -18.09
CA LEU A 22 1.15 10.35 -19.54
C LEU A 22 2.48 10.47 -20.29
N ASN A 23 3.38 11.36 -19.86
CA ASN A 23 4.70 11.48 -20.48
C ASN A 23 5.58 10.25 -20.23
N TYR A 24 5.46 9.61 -19.06
CA TYR A 24 6.06 8.31 -18.80
C TYR A 24 5.56 7.24 -19.78
N LEU A 25 4.24 7.12 -19.97
CA LEU A 25 3.66 6.15 -20.91
C LEU A 25 4.11 6.41 -22.35
N PHE A 26 4.20 7.67 -22.75
CA PHE A 26 4.74 8.06 -24.04
C PHE A 26 6.20 7.64 -24.19
N SER A 27 7.04 7.97 -23.20
CA SER A 27 8.47 7.62 -23.17
C SER A 27 8.73 6.11 -23.19
N LYS A 28 7.79 5.30 -22.68
CA LYS A 28 7.86 3.83 -22.71
C LYS A 28 7.23 3.21 -23.97
N GLY A 29 6.71 4.00 -24.91
CA GLY A 29 6.02 3.51 -26.10
C GLY A 29 4.72 2.76 -25.79
N ARG A 30 4.07 3.08 -24.66
CA ARG A 30 2.89 2.36 -24.13
C ARG A 30 1.62 3.21 -24.08
N LEU A 31 1.69 4.49 -24.43
CA LEU A 31 0.56 5.42 -24.34
C LEU A 31 -0.70 4.90 -25.06
N GLN A 32 -0.59 4.50 -26.33
CA GLN A 32 -1.73 4.00 -27.09
C GLN A 32 -2.35 2.73 -26.48
N LYS A 33 -1.50 1.82 -25.98
CA LYS A 33 -1.97 0.61 -25.29
C LYS A 33 -2.75 0.97 -24.03
N PHE A 34 -2.27 1.95 -23.26
CA PHE A 34 -2.94 2.41 -22.05
C PHE A 34 -4.26 3.12 -22.34
N ILE A 35 -4.31 3.97 -23.38
CA ILE A 35 -5.56 4.61 -23.85
C ILE A 35 -6.62 3.55 -24.16
N ASN A 36 -6.23 2.49 -24.88
CA ASN A 36 -7.14 1.40 -25.24
C ASN A 36 -7.63 0.58 -24.05
N LEU A 37 -6.99 0.64 -22.88
CA LEU A 37 -7.50 0.00 -21.66
C LEU A 37 -8.73 0.72 -21.09
N GLY A 38 -9.00 1.97 -21.47
CA GLY A 38 -10.18 2.72 -21.03
C GLY A 38 -10.27 2.88 -19.51
N THR A 39 -9.14 2.90 -18.80
CA THR A 39 -9.08 2.94 -17.33
C THR A 39 -8.35 4.17 -16.81
N PHE A 40 -8.88 4.75 -15.72
CA PHE A 40 -8.18 5.78 -14.95
C PHE A 40 -7.24 5.21 -13.88
N LEU A 41 -7.22 3.89 -13.70
CA LEU A 41 -6.66 3.23 -12.52
C LEU A 41 -5.61 2.21 -12.93
N PRO A 42 -4.35 2.65 -13.14
CA PRO A 42 -3.27 1.75 -13.53
C PRO A 42 -3.05 0.65 -12.50
N ALA A 43 -2.44 -0.45 -12.92
CA ALA A 43 -2.02 -1.50 -11.99
C ALA A 43 -0.99 -0.94 -11.00
N ARG A 44 -0.96 -1.43 -9.74
CA ARG A 44 0.05 -0.98 -8.76
C ARG A 44 1.48 -1.21 -9.24
N ARG A 45 1.74 -2.31 -9.97
CA ARG A 45 3.03 -2.60 -10.59
C ARG A 45 3.42 -1.56 -11.67
N GLU A 46 2.46 -1.12 -12.48
CA GLU A 46 2.73 -0.10 -13.51
C GLU A 46 2.96 1.28 -12.90
N TYR A 47 2.20 1.63 -11.86
CA TYR A 47 2.39 2.89 -11.15
C TYR A 47 3.70 2.91 -10.35
N GLU A 48 4.10 1.76 -9.79
CA GLU A 48 5.42 1.59 -9.17
C GLU A 48 6.56 1.73 -10.20
N ASP A 49 6.42 1.18 -11.41
CA ASP A 49 7.40 1.40 -12.49
C ASP A 49 7.45 2.87 -12.94
N TYR A 50 6.32 3.56 -13.00
CA TYR A 50 6.26 5.00 -13.22
C TYR A 50 7.04 5.78 -12.14
N MET A 51 6.80 5.49 -10.86
CA MET A 51 7.52 6.15 -9.77
C MET A 51 9.02 5.82 -9.79
N ARG A 52 9.39 4.58 -10.12
CA ARG A 52 10.79 4.17 -10.33
C ARG A 52 11.43 4.94 -11.48
N TRP A 53 10.72 5.09 -12.59
CA TRP A 53 11.17 5.87 -13.73
C TRP A 53 11.42 7.31 -13.32
N CYS A 54 10.47 7.97 -12.63
CA CYS A 54 10.69 9.32 -12.09
C CYS A 54 11.91 9.38 -11.15
N ALA A 55 12.03 8.44 -10.22
CA ALA A 55 13.14 8.38 -9.26
C ALA A 55 14.52 8.23 -9.94
N SER A 56 14.59 7.54 -11.08
CA SER A 56 15.85 7.32 -11.80
C SER A 56 16.54 8.62 -12.24
N HIS A 57 15.77 9.68 -12.48
CA HIS A 57 16.29 11.02 -12.83
C HIS A 57 16.99 11.71 -11.66
N PHE A 58 16.82 11.22 -10.42
CA PHE A 58 17.39 11.79 -9.20
C PHE A 58 18.47 10.91 -8.56
N SER A 59 19.01 9.93 -9.30
CA SER A 59 20.01 8.98 -8.80
C SER A 59 21.24 9.63 -8.16
N ARG A 60 21.64 10.83 -8.62
CA ARG A 60 22.75 11.61 -8.05
C ARG A 60 22.42 12.28 -6.70
N ALA A 61 21.13 12.45 -6.40
CA ALA A 61 20.64 13.13 -5.20
C ALA A 61 20.06 12.17 -4.15
N VAL A 62 20.01 10.87 -4.45
CA VAL A 62 19.42 9.84 -3.57
C VAL A 62 20.49 8.84 -3.16
N ARG A 63 20.66 8.67 -1.85
CA ARG A 63 21.49 7.61 -1.27
C ARG A 63 20.60 6.49 -0.74
N TYR A 64 20.47 5.42 -1.52
CA TYR A 64 19.76 4.20 -1.11
C TYR A 64 20.55 3.41 -0.06
N GLY A 65 19.93 2.39 0.54
CA GLY A 65 20.58 1.51 1.52
C GLY A 65 21.04 2.23 2.78
N THR A 66 20.44 3.39 3.08
CA THR A 66 20.85 4.28 4.17
C THR A 66 19.66 4.50 5.10
N GLU A 67 19.78 4.05 6.35
CA GLU A 67 18.77 4.22 7.40
C GLU A 67 19.14 5.41 8.27
N ILE A 68 18.26 6.43 8.31
CA ILE A 68 18.44 7.60 9.19
C ILE A 68 18.10 7.19 10.62
N THR A 69 19.05 7.37 11.54
CA THR A 69 18.92 6.93 12.93
C THR A 69 18.72 8.08 13.92
N ARG A 70 19.25 9.26 13.62
CA ARG A 70 19.19 10.43 14.50
C ARG A 70 19.31 11.74 13.74
N VAL A 71 18.70 12.79 14.29
CA VAL A 71 18.88 14.18 13.84
C VAL A 71 19.19 15.06 15.05
N ASP A 72 20.36 15.66 15.07
CA ASP A 72 20.84 16.53 16.14
C ASP A 72 20.81 18.00 15.70
N ALA A 73 20.42 18.91 16.60
CA ALA A 73 20.44 20.34 16.32
C ALA A 73 21.86 20.93 16.50
N ILE A 74 22.26 21.82 15.60
CA ILE A 74 23.47 22.62 15.71
C ILE A 74 23.05 24.05 16.07
N HIS A 75 23.52 24.53 17.23
CA HIS A 75 23.27 25.88 17.70
C HIS A 75 24.37 26.85 17.24
N ASN A 76 23.99 28.08 16.96
CA ASN A 76 24.90 29.18 16.70
C ASN A 76 25.44 29.71 18.04
N ASP A 77 26.77 29.72 18.18
CA ASP A 77 27.43 30.06 19.46
C ASP A 77 27.16 31.49 19.95
N VAL A 78 26.86 32.42 19.04
CA VAL A 78 26.62 33.84 19.38
C VAL A 78 25.17 34.09 19.79
N THR A 79 24.22 33.51 19.05
CA THR A 79 22.78 33.78 19.23
C THR A 79 22.05 32.71 20.05
N GLY A 80 22.66 31.55 20.25
CA GLY A 80 22.06 30.38 20.91
C GLY A 80 20.94 29.69 20.10
N LYS A 81 20.63 30.18 18.88
CA LYS A 81 19.56 29.63 18.04
C LYS A 81 20.05 28.45 17.20
N VAL A 82 19.15 27.52 16.85
CA VAL A 82 19.43 26.46 15.86
C VAL A 82 19.73 27.10 14.49
N ASP A 83 20.90 26.82 13.93
CA ASP A 83 21.29 27.22 12.55
C ASP A 83 21.17 26.03 11.57
N ARG A 84 21.50 24.83 12.03
CA ARG A 84 21.60 23.62 11.19
C ARG A 84 21.21 22.36 11.96
N PHE A 85 21.14 21.26 11.23
CA PHE A 85 20.93 19.92 11.76
C PHE A 85 22.05 19.00 11.27
N THR A 86 22.52 18.10 12.12
CA THR A 86 23.32 16.94 11.72
C THR A 86 22.38 15.75 11.58
N VAL A 87 22.35 15.15 10.40
CA VAL A 87 21.56 13.94 10.12
C VAL A 87 22.52 12.75 10.14
N HIS A 88 22.25 11.78 11.00
CA HIS A 88 23.04 10.57 11.17
C HIS A 88 22.36 9.38 10.51
N TRP A 89 23.16 8.49 9.93
CA TRP A 89 22.67 7.28 9.30
C TRP A 89 23.58 6.07 9.50
N VAL A 90 23.02 4.91 9.20
CA VAL A 90 23.71 3.62 9.09
C VAL A 90 23.48 3.06 7.69
N ASP A 91 24.55 2.57 7.06
CA ASP A 91 24.46 1.81 5.82
C ASP A 91 23.92 0.40 6.11
N VAL A 92 22.80 0.04 5.50
CA VAL A 92 22.05 -1.19 5.83
C VAL A 92 22.82 -2.46 5.43
N ALA A 93 23.68 -2.39 4.42
CA ALA A 93 24.43 -3.54 3.94
C ALA A 93 25.73 -3.77 4.74
N THR A 94 26.41 -2.68 5.11
CA THR A 94 27.75 -2.72 5.72
C THR A 94 27.77 -2.41 7.22
N GLY A 95 26.71 -1.82 7.75
CA GLY A 95 26.66 -1.31 9.12
C GLY A 95 27.47 -0.02 9.35
N ALA A 96 28.10 0.54 8.30
CA ALA A 96 28.93 1.73 8.42
C ALA A 96 28.08 2.96 8.79
N THR A 97 28.57 3.77 9.74
CA THR A 97 27.91 5.00 10.15
C THR A 97 28.33 6.19 9.27
N GLY A 98 27.45 7.18 9.13
CA GLY A 98 27.77 8.44 8.48
C GLY A 98 26.90 9.58 8.97
N SER A 99 27.29 10.80 8.59
CA SER A 99 26.53 12.01 8.93
C SER A 99 26.73 13.13 7.90
N ALA A 100 25.73 13.99 7.77
CA ALA A 100 25.79 15.20 6.95
C ALA A 100 25.03 16.33 7.63
N THR A 101 25.41 17.57 7.32
CA THR A 101 24.71 18.75 7.86
C THR A 101 23.75 19.34 6.83
N ALA A 102 22.60 19.80 7.30
CA ALA A 102 21.60 20.46 6.47
C ALA A 102 20.97 21.64 7.22
N ARG A 103 20.53 22.66 6.47
CA ARG A 103 19.76 23.79 7.06
C ARG A 103 18.32 23.39 7.37
N ASN A 104 17.74 22.56 6.51
CA ASN A 104 16.36 22.09 6.62
C ASN A 104 16.34 20.57 6.50
N VAL A 105 15.46 19.92 7.25
CA VAL A 105 15.25 18.48 7.21
C VAL A 105 13.77 18.22 6.91
N VAL A 106 13.51 17.41 5.88
CA VAL A 106 12.16 16.95 5.54
C VAL A 106 12.06 15.48 5.96
N VAL A 107 11.08 15.15 6.79
CA VAL A 107 10.82 13.79 7.26
C VAL A 107 9.62 13.22 6.50
N ALA A 108 9.87 12.24 5.64
CA ALA A 108 8.86 11.61 4.78
C ALA A 108 9.03 10.07 4.75
N THR A 109 9.05 9.44 5.93
CA THR A 109 9.34 8.00 6.11
C THR A 109 8.14 7.07 5.89
N GLY A 110 6.96 7.62 5.56
CA GLY A 110 5.74 6.83 5.43
C GLY A 110 5.18 6.39 6.79
N GLY A 111 4.54 5.21 6.83
CA GLY A 111 3.97 4.64 8.05
C GLY A 111 4.62 3.32 8.43
N SER A 112 4.64 3.01 9.73
CA SER A 112 5.13 1.73 10.25
C SER A 112 3.99 0.71 10.41
N PRO A 113 4.28 -0.60 10.27
CA PRO A 113 3.32 -1.67 10.58
C PRO A 113 2.66 -1.50 11.96
N ALA A 114 1.33 -1.47 12.00
CA ALA A 114 0.57 -1.44 13.25
C ALA A 114 0.18 -2.87 13.65
N VAL A 115 1.02 -3.52 14.46
CA VAL A 115 0.78 -4.87 14.95
C VAL A 115 0.16 -4.82 16.36
N PRO A 116 -1.01 -5.44 16.59
CA PRO A 116 -1.56 -5.57 17.94
C PRO A 116 -0.58 -6.23 18.90
N THR A 117 -0.47 -5.72 20.13
CA THR A 117 0.49 -6.21 21.15
C THR A 117 0.36 -7.71 21.41
N LEU A 118 -0.85 -8.26 21.35
CA LEU A 118 -1.14 -9.69 21.44
C LEU A 118 -0.34 -10.54 20.44
N PHE A 119 -0.02 -10.00 19.27
CA PHE A 119 0.70 -10.72 18.22
C PHE A 119 2.20 -10.47 18.20
N ALA A 120 2.72 -9.50 18.98
CA ALA A 120 4.13 -9.14 18.97
C ALA A 120 5.09 -10.33 19.17
N PRO A 121 4.82 -11.31 20.07
CA PRO A 121 5.68 -12.48 20.24
C PRO A 121 5.72 -13.43 19.03
N PHE A 122 4.77 -13.32 18.10
CA PHE A 122 4.61 -14.23 16.96
C PHE A 122 5.05 -13.61 15.63
N VAL A 123 5.67 -12.43 15.65
CA VAL A 123 6.17 -11.73 14.45
C VAL A 123 7.61 -12.14 14.12
N THR A 124 8.39 -12.56 15.11
CA THR A 124 9.81 -12.91 14.96
C THR A 124 10.13 -14.25 15.64
N GLY A 125 11.25 -14.88 15.25
CA GLY A 125 11.73 -16.14 15.82
C GLY A 125 11.21 -17.40 15.11
N PRO A 126 11.53 -18.60 15.62
CA PRO A 126 11.18 -19.88 15.00
C PRO A 126 9.67 -20.15 14.98
N ASP A 127 8.91 -19.54 15.90
CA ASP A 127 7.46 -19.60 15.99
C ASP A 127 6.74 -18.46 15.25
N ALA A 128 7.45 -17.70 14.41
CA ALA A 128 6.89 -16.59 13.67
C ALA A 128 5.80 -17.08 12.68
N ARG A 129 4.54 -16.90 13.09
CA ARG A 129 3.34 -17.27 12.31
C ARG A 129 2.49 -16.07 11.92
N PHE A 130 2.84 -14.88 12.43
CA PHE A 130 2.12 -13.65 12.13
C PHE A 130 2.91 -12.79 11.14
N LEU A 131 2.25 -12.37 10.07
CA LEU A 131 2.83 -11.50 9.05
C LEU A 131 1.96 -10.26 8.86
N HIS A 132 2.56 -9.09 8.98
CA HIS A 132 1.86 -7.86 8.65
C HIS A 132 1.66 -7.76 7.13
N SER A 133 0.53 -7.17 6.71
CA SER A 133 0.17 -7.07 5.29
C SER A 133 1.25 -6.42 4.40
N SER A 134 2.06 -5.51 4.94
CA SER A 134 3.19 -4.87 4.22
C SER A 134 4.30 -5.85 3.83
N GLN A 135 4.41 -7.00 4.50
CA GLN A 135 5.41 -8.03 4.23
C GLN A 135 4.88 -9.17 3.36
N TYR A 136 3.60 -9.11 2.99
CA TYR A 136 2.92 -10.19 2.29
C TYR A 136 3.63 -10.58 0.99
N ALA A 137 3.83 -9.61 0.08
CA ALA A 137 4.40 -9.88 -1.24
C ALA A 137 5.85 -10.41 -1.17
N THR A 138 6.62 -10.02 -0.16
CA THR A 138 8.02 -10.46 0.02
C THR A 138 8.13 -11.78 0.78
N SER A 139 7.09 -12.18 1.52
CA SER A 139 7.11 -13.40 2.35
C SER A 139 6.31 -14.55 1.74
N ILE A 140 5.35 -14.27 0.86
CA ILE A 140 4.43 -15.27 0.31
C ILE A 140 5.12 -16.38 -0.50
N GLY A 141 6.26 -16.08 -1.15
CA GLY A 141 7.07 -17.09 -1.84
C GLY A 141 7.57 -18.17 -0.88
N ARG A 142 8.21 -17.75 0.22
CA ARG A 142 8.70 -18.65 1.29
C ARG A 142 7.56 -19.43 1.94
N LEU A 143 6.43 -18.77 2.22
CA LEU A 143 5.24 -19.47 2.73
C LEU A 143 4.73 -20.53 1.75
N SER A 144 4.75 -20.24 0.45
CA SER A 144 4.29 -21.20 -0.56
C SER A 144 5.12 -22.46 -0.53
N GLU A 145 6.45 -22.34 -0.41
CA GLU A 145 7.36 -23.49 -0.25
C GLU A 145 7.02 -24.29 1.01
N THR A 146 6.89 -23.64 2.16
CA THR A 146 6.52 -24.32 3.42
C THR A 146 5.17 -25.03 3.34
N LEU A 147 4.17 -24.40 2.71
CA LEU A 147 2.82 -24.96 2.59
C LEU A 147 2.74 -26.08 1.55
N SER A 148 3.54 -26.03 0.48
CA SER A 148 3.63 -27.08 -0.54
C SER A 148 4.39 -28.32 -0.06
N LEU A 149 5.28 -28.18 0.92
CA LEU A 149 5.98 -29.28 1.58
C LEU A 149 5.14 -29.96 2.67
N SER A 150 3.96 -29.41 3.00
CA SER A 150 3.01 -30.07 3.89
C SER A 150 2.39 -31.28 3.16
N PRO A 151 2.43 -32.51 3.73
CA PRO A 151 2.00 -33.71 3.03
C PRO A 151 0.59 -33.56 2.47
N SER A 152 0.44 -33.84 1.17
CA SER A 152 -0.88 -33.99 0.57
C SER A 152 -1.64 -35.12 1.29
N PRO A 153 -2.90 -34.91 1.71
CA PRO A 153 -3.70 -35.93 2.40
C PRO A 153 -3.96 -37.20 1.55
N LEU A 154 -3.53 -37.20 0.28
CA LEU A 154 -3.70 -38.31 -0.67
C LEU A 154 -2.53 -39.31 -0.70
N SER A 155 -1.44 -39.12 0.08
CA SER A 155 -0.21 -39.92 -0.08
C SER A 155 0.20 -40.81 1.10
N SER A 156 -0.53 -40.87 2.22
CA SER A 156 -0.12 -41.70 3.37
C SER A 156 -1.26 -42.57 3.89
N SER A 157 -1.13 -43.89 3.75
CA SER A 157 -2.07 -44.91 4.25
C SER A 157 -1.97 -45.16 5.77
N THR A 158 -1.55 -44.15 6.54
CA THR A 158 -1.45 -44.22 8.00
C THR A 158 -2.09 -42.98 8.60
N ALA A 159 -3.02 -43.21 9.54
CA ALA A 159 -4.05 -42.30 10.02
C ALA A 159 -3.56 -41.10 10.86
N ALA A 160 -2.86 -40.17 10.22
CA ALA A 160 -2.74 -38.78 10.67
C ALA A 160 -3.00 -37.87 9.46
N ALA A 161 -4.28 -37.75 9.07
CA ALA A 161 -4.71 -36.86 8.01
C ALA A 161 -4.19 -35.45 8.32
N THR A 162 -3.17 -35.01 7.60
CA THR A 162 -2.58 -33.69 7.79
C THR A 162 -3.64 -32.69 7.33
N ALA A 163 -4.29 -32.04 8.29
CA ALA A 163 -5.38 -31.11 7.99
C ALA A 163 -4.87 -30.02 7.03
N ALA A 164 -5.70 -29.68 6.05
CA ALA A 164 -5.39 -28.62 5.10
C ALA A 164 -4.92 -27.35 5.84
N PRO A 165 -3.88 -26.65 5.35
CA PRO A 165 -3.38 -25.46 6.02
C PRO A 165 -4.50 -24.44 6.23
N HIS A 166 -4.61 -23.93 7.46
CA HIS A 166 -5.59 -22.91 7.81
C HIS A 166 -4.91 -21.54 7.86
N LEU A 167 -5.22 -20.70 6.87
CA LEU A 167 -4.71 -19.34 6.77
C LEU A 167 -5.77 -18.37 7.28
N VAL A 168 -5.36 -17.45 8.16
CA VAL A 168 -6.24 -16.45 8.75
C VAL A 168 -5.77 -15.05 8.35
N VAL A 169 -6.67 -14.27 7.75
CA VAL A 169 -6.45 -12.86 7.43
C VAL A 169 -7.23 -12.02 8.43
N ILE A 170 -6.54 -11.11 9.13
CA ILE A 170 -7.15 -10.24 10.15
C ILE A 170 -7.22 -8.82 9.59
N GLY A 171 -8.44 -8.26 9.51
CA GLY A 171 -8.68 -6.88 9.08
C GLY A 171 -9.86 -6.75 8.12
N GLY A 172 -10.44 -5.54 8.06
CA GLY A 172 -11.60 -5.22 7.21
C GLY A 172 -11.33 -4.19 6.10
N GLY A 173 -10.07 -3.80 5.90
CA GLY A 173 -9.69 -2.83 4.86
C GLY A 173 -9.26 -3.48 3.55
N GLN A 174 -8.96 -2.64 2.56
CA GLN A 174 -8.52 -3.05 1.21
C GLN A 174 -7.44 -4.14 1.23
N SER A 175 -6.35 -3.97 1.99
CA SER A 175 -5.26 -4.94 2.03
C SER A 175 -5.70 -6.32 2.51
N ALA A 176 -6.60 -6.40 3.49
CA ALA A 176 -7.12 -7.67 3.99
C ALA A 176 -7.99 -8.36 2.94
N ALA A 177 -8.83 -7.62 2.23
CA ALA A 177 -9.63 -8.17 1.13
C ALA A 177 -8.75 -8.67 -0.02
N GLU A 178 -7.72 -7.93 -0.40
CA GLU A 178 -6.77 -8.31 -1.45
C GLU A 178 -5.99 -9.58 -1.10
N ILE A 179 -5.45 -9.66 0.13
CA ILE A 179 -4.74 -10.84 0.61
C ILE A 179 -5.68 -12.04 0.70
N TYR A 180 -6.91 -11.85 1.18
CA TYR A 180 -7.91 -12.92 1.26
C TYR A 180 -8.20 -13.52 -0.12
N VAL A 181 -8.40 -12.69 -1.15
CA VAL A 181 -8.65 -13.13 -2.52
C VAL A 181 -7.41 -13.81 -3.12
N ASP A 182 -6.22 -13.24 -2.94
CA ASP A 182 -4.98 -13.84 -3.45
C ASP A 182 -4.74 -15.21 -2.80
N LEU A 183 -4.82 -15.32 -1.48
CA LEU A 183 -4.64 -16.59 -0.77
C LEU A 183 -5.64 -17.66 -1.20
N SER A 184 -6.91 -17.28 -1.38
CA SER A 184 -7.96 -18.22 -1.82
C SER A 184 -7.73 -18.72 -3.25
N THR A 185 -7.06 -17.93 -4.09
CA THR A 185 -6.74 -18.29 -5.48
C THR A 185 -5.41 -19.05 -5.57
N ARG A 186 -4.41 -18.61 -4.80
CA ARG A 186 -3.05 -19.16 -4.78
C ARG A 186 -2.99 -20.52 -4.10
N PHE A 187 -3.80 -20.73 -3.06
CA PHE A 187 -3.84 -21.98 -2.29
C PHE A 187 -5.27 -22.54 -2.26
N PRO A 188 -5.75 -23.13 -3.37
CA PRO A 188 -7.14 -23.58 -3.49
C PRO A 188 -7.49 -24.71 -2.51
N HIS A 189 -6.50 -25.45 -2.00
CA HIS A 189 -6.69 -26.53 -1.03
C HIS A 189 -6.59 -26.07 0.43
N SER A 190 -6.25 -24.82 0.68
CA SER A 190 -6.15 -24.28 2.05
C SER A 190 -7.49 -23.74 2.53
N ARG A 191 -7.76 -23.87 3.82
CA ARG A 191 -8.87 -23.16 4.45
C ARG A 191 -8.44 -21.72 4.68
N VAL A 192 -9.11 -20.75 4.05
CA VAL A 192 -8.82 -19.31 4.25
C VAL A 192 -9.97 -18.65 5.00
N THR A 193 -9.68 -18.04 6.16
CA THR A 193 -10.67 -17.32 6.99
C THR A 193 -10.34 -15.84 7.07
N LEU A 194 -11.33 -14.99 6.79
CA LEU A 194 -11.22 -13.54 6.97
C LEU A 194 -11.89 -13.15 8.30
N LEU A 195 -11.12 -12.63 9.24
CA LEU A 195 -11.60 -12.10 10.51
C LEU A 195 -11.71 -10.58 10.43
N VAL A 196 -12.95 -10.09 10.51
CA VAL A 196 -13.28 -8.67 10.54
C VAL A 196 -13.80 -8.29 11.92
N LYS A 197 -13.40 -7.12 12.43
CA LYS A 197 -13.91 -6.58 13.70
C LYS A 197 -15.36 -6.12 13.58
N ASP A 198 -15.72 -5.58 12.42
CA ASP A 198 -17.08 -5.13 12.12
C ASP A 198 -17.95 -6.31 11.66
N THR A 199 -19.25 -6.09 11.59
CA THR A 199 -20.26 -7.01 11.07
C THR A 199 -20.06 -7.39 9.60
N SER A 200 -19.42 -6.53 8.80
CA SER A 200 -19.23 -6.73 7.37
C SER A 200 -18.09 -5.88 6.80
N LEU A 201 -17.63 -6.22 5.58
CA LEU A 201 -16.77 -5.34 4.79
C LEU A 201 -17.60 -4.17 4.26
N ARG A 202 -17.10 -2.95 4.44
CA ARG A 202 -17.77 -1.73 3.97
C ARG A 202 -17.15 -1.26 2.65
N PRO A 203 -17.97 -0.79 1.68
CA PRO A 203 -17.45 -0.20 0.47
C PRO A 203 -16.74 1.13 0.77
N SER A 204 -15.65 1.42 0.06
CA SER A 204 -15.05 2.76 0.06
C SER A 204 -16.00 3.76 -0.60
N ASP A 205 -16.19 4.93 -0.01
CA ASP A 205 -16.93 6.02 -0.63
C ASP A 205 -16.02 6.78 -1.60
N ASP A 206 -16.23 6.54 -2.90
CA ASP A 206 -15.55 7.20 -4.01
C ASP A 206 -16.48 8.15 -4.79
N SER A 207 -17.58 8.60 -4.16
CA SER A 207 -18.52 9.53 -4.79
C SER A 207 -17.86 10.91 -5.03
N PRO A 208 -18.14 11.59 -6.16
CA PRO A 208 -17.40 12.79 -6.56
C PRO A 208 -17.38 13.89 -5.49
N PHE A 209 -18.52 14.24 -4.91
CA PHE A 209 -18.63 15.29 -3.89
C PHE A 209 -17.88 14.95 -2.59
N VAL A 210 -17.93 13.69 -2.16
CA VAL A 210 -17.15 13.25 -0.99
C VAL A 210 -15.67 13.26 -1.33
N ASN A 211 -15.30 12.89 -2.55
CA ASN A 211 -13.90 12.81 -2.98
C ASN A 211 -13.23 14.20 -3.13
N GLU A 212 -14.01 15.29 -3.22
CA GLU A 212 -13.48 16.66 -3.19
C GLU A 212 -12.70 16.95 -1.92
N ILE A 213 -12.92 16.22 -0.81
CA ILE A 213 -12.12 16.39 0.41
C ILE A 213 -10.61 16.16 0.18
N PHE A 214 -10.25 15.46 -0.90
CA PHE A 214 -8.88 15.16 -1.30
C PHE A 214 -8.31 16.16 -2.32
N ASP A 215 -9.04 17.23 -2.63
CA ASP A 215 -8.57 18.23 -3.57
C ASP A 215 -7.57 19.19 -2.89
N PRO A 216 -6.55 19.68 -3.63
CA PRO A 216 -5.47 20.47 -3.03
C PRO A 216 -5.95 21.74 -2.31
N ASP A 217 -7.02 22.36 -2.79
CA ASP A 217 -7.60 23.58 -2.21
C ASP A 217 -8.32 23.33 -0.86
N ARG A 218 -8.65 22.08 -0.53
CA ARG A 218 -9.26 21.71 0.75
C ARG A 218 -8.26 21.61 1.90
N VAL A 219 -6.95 21.64 1.61
CA VAL A 219 -5.90 21.54 2.64
C VAL A 219 -5.94 22.73 3.60
N THR A 220 -5.91 23.96 3.07
CA THR A 220 -5.86 25.19 3.90
C THR A 220 -7.09 25.35 4.79
N PRO A 221 -8.34 25.26 4.28
CA PRO A 221 -9.53 25.35 5.12
C PRO A 221 -9.58 24.25 6.18
N THR A 222 -9.19 23.01 5.83
CA THR A 222 -9.15 21.90 6.80
C THR A 222 -8.11 22.14 7.88
N TYR A 223 -6.94 22.68 7.53
CA TYR A 223 -5.88 23.00 8.49
C TYR A 223 -6.30 24.09 9.49
N GLN A 224 -7.06 25.09 9.04
CA GLN A 224 -7.56 26.20 9.86
C GLN A 224 -8.65 25.81 10.87
N LEU A 225 -9.25 24.63 10.73
CA LEU A 225 -10.23 24.11 11.69
C LEU A 225 -9.60 23.85 13.08
N SER A 226 -10.41 24.02 14.12
CA SER A 226 -10.03 23.64 15.49
C SER A 226 -9.66 22.15 15.57
N GLY A 227 -8.87 21.77 16.58
CA GLY A 227 -8.47 20.37 16.77
C GLY A 227 -9.67 19.42 16.85
N ALA A 228 -10.72 19.82 17.56
CA ALA A 228 -11.96 19.06 17.69
C ALA A 228 -12.72 18.95 16.35
N ALA A 229 -12.86 20.05 15.61
CA ALA A 229 -13.53 20.05 14.31
C ALA A 229 -12.78 19.19 13.28
N ARG A 230 -11.43 19.24 13.26
CA ARG A 230 -10.61 18.36 12.43
C ARG A 230 -10.80 16.88 12.78
N ALA A 231 -10.87 16.55 14.07
CA ALA A 231 -11.11 15.18 14.52
C ALA A 231 -12.50 14.67 14.10
N ALA A 232 -13.54 15.49 14.31
CA ALA A 232 -14.90 15.15 13.89
C ALA A 232 -15.01 14.97 12.37
N LYS A 233 -14.39 15.86 11.58
CA LYS A 233 -14.32 15.73 10.12
C LYS A 233 -13.63 14.44 9.70
N ARG A 234 -12.47 14.10 10.28
CA ARG A 234 -11.76 12.83 10.00
C ARG A 234 -12.61 11.60 10.30
N GLU A 235 -13.37 11.60 11.39
CA GLU A 235 -14.23 10.45 11.72
C GLU A 235 -15.41 10.35 10.76
N LYS A 236 -16.03 11.48 10.38
CA LYS A 236 -17.11 11.52 9.37
C LYS A 236 -16.65 10.99 8.01
N ASP A 237 -15.48 11.42 7.56
CA ASP A 237 -14.97 11.10 6.22
C ASP A 237 -14.17 9.79 6.18
N LYS A 238 -14.07 9.06 7.29
CA LYS A 238 -13.26 7.84 7.45
C LYS A 238 -13.54 6.75 6.42
N GLY A 239 -14.80 6.62 6.01
CA GLY A 239 -15.29 5.65 5.03
C GLY A 239 -14.75 5.83 3.61
N THR A 240 -14.00 6.90 3.35
CA THR A 240 -13.31 7.13 2.07
C THR A 240 -12.01 6.34 1.94
N ASN A 241 -11.34 6.00 3.07
CA ASN A 241 -9.98 5.47 3.04
C ASN A 241 -9.71 4.33 4.05
N TYR A 242 -10.20 4.44 5.29
CA TYR A 242 -9.80 3.53 6.37
C TYR A 242 -10.86 2.46 6.65
N GLY A 243 -10.44 1.20 6.70
CA GLY A 243 -11.33 0.08 7.07
C GLY A 243 -12.42 -0.23 6.03
N VAL A 244 -12.19 0.19 4.78
CA VAL A 244 -13.11 0.02 3.66
C VAL A 244 -12.44 -0.72 2.51
N VAL A 245 -13.26 -1.28 1.62
CA VAL A 245 -12.86 -2.10 0.48
C VAL A 245 -13.52 -1.55 -0.79
N ARG A 246 -12.81 -1.57 -1.90
CA ARG A 246 -13.36 -1.05 -3.15
C ARG A 246 -14.53 -1.90 -3.67
N ARG A 247 -15.59 -1.24 -4.16
CA ARG A 247 -16.88 -1.86 -4.54
C ARG A 247 -16.77 -3.00 -5.58
N TRP A 248 -15.82 -2.99 -6.51
CA TRP A 248 -15.68 -4.10 -7.46
C TRP A 248 -15.19 -5.39 -6.79
N MET A 249 -14.46 -5.28 -5.67
CA MET A 249 -13.93 -6.42 -4.94
C MET A 249 -15.00 -7.13 -4.12
N SER A 250 -16.06 -6.42 -3.70
CA SER A 250 -17.23 -7.04 -3.05
C SER A 250 -18.06 -7.92 -3.99
N ARG A 251 -17.87 -7.81 -5.31
CA ARG A 251 -18.55 -8.66 -6.31
C ARG A 251 -17.88 -10.02 -6.54
N VAL A 252 -16.60 -10.17 -6.17
CA VAL A 252 -15.78 -11.36 -6.47
C VAL A 252 -16.31 -12.66 -5.82
N ARG A 253 -17.19 -12.58 -4.81
CA ARG A 253 -17.69 -13.77 -4.10
C ARG A 253 -19.21 -14.01 -4.21
N ARG A 254 -19.99 -13.14 -4.86
CA ARG A 254 -21.46 -13.31 -4.95
C ARG A 254 -21.97 -13.83 -6.31
N GLY A 255 -21.10 -14.09 -7.28
CA GLY A 255 -21.53 -14.70 -8.54
C GLY A 255 -20.34 -15.07 -9.41
N GLY A 256 -20.41 -16.27 -10.00
CA GLY A 256 -19.54 -16.65 -11.10
C GLY A 256 -19.71 -15.72 -12.30
N GLY A 257 -18.66 -15.67 -13.14
CA GLY A 257 -18.69 -14.95 -14.42
C GLY A 257 -18.34 -13.47 -14.31
N VAL A 258 -17.13 -13.14 -14.75
CA VAL A 258 -16.78 -11.76 -15.12
C VAL A 258 -17.48 -11.44 -16.43
N GLY A 259 -18.72 -10.96 -16.35
CA GLY A 259 -19.41 -10.33 -17.47
C GLY A 259 -18.86 -8.91 -17.66
N LEU A 260 -17.93 -8.76 -18.60
CA LEU A 260 -17.64 -7.47 -19.22
C LEU A 260 -18.89 -7.03 -19.98
N GLY A 261 -19.41 -5.85 -19.64
CA GLY A 261 -20.51 -5.25 -20.38
C GLY A 261 -20.11 -4.95 -21.81
N MET A 262 -20.75 -5.61 -22.76
CA MET A 262 -21.08 -5.06 -24.06
C MET A 262 -22.51 -5.50 -24.40
N GLY A 263 -23.32 -4.53 -24.81
CA GLY A 263 -24.71 -4.76 -25.21
C GLY A 263 -24.81 -5.63 -26.45
N GLY A 264 -25.95 -6.30 -26.59
CA GLY A 264 -26.32 -6.96 -27.83
C GLY A 264 -27.26 -8.14 -27.63
N LEU A 265 -28.53 -7.90 -27.93
CA LEU A 265 -29.57 -8.85 -28.35
C LEU A 265 -29.92 -10.06 -27.47
N TRP A 266 -31.16 -10.04 -26.99
CA TRP A 266 -31.94 -11.23 -26.67
C TRP A 266 -32.22 -12.06 -27.92
N LEU A 267 -32.14 -13.39 -27.83
CA LEU A 267 -33.00 -14.29 -28.60
C LEU A 267 -33.13 -15.65 -27.86
N VAL A 268 -34.39 -15.92 -27.46
CA VAL A 268 -35.03 -17.13 -26.89
C VAL A 268 -34.24 -17.96 -25.87
#